data_AF-A0A661K1P5-F1
#
_entry.id   AF-A0A661K1P5-F1
#
_cell.length_a   1.000
_cell.length_b   1.000
_cell.length_c   1.000
_cell.angle_alpha   90.00
_cell.angle_beta   90.00
_cell.angle_gamma   90.00
#
_symmetry.space_group_name_H-M   'P 1'
#
loop_
_entity.id
_entity.type
_entity.pdbx_description
1 polymer ?
#
loop_
_entity_poly.entity_id
_entity_poly.type
_entity_poly.pdbx_seq_one_letter_code
_entity_poly.pdbx_strand_id
1 'polypeptide(L)' 'MKIGLMADTHDNLRMIERAVSVFEGEGVGAVLHAGDFIAPFALRALKEALGVDLYGVFGNNDGERT' A
#
# COMPACT_ATOMS: atom_id res chain seq x y z
N MET A 1 -2.85 -19.43 2.25
CA MET A 1 -3.28 -18.01 2.28
C MET A 1 -2.03 -17.16 2.35
N LYS A 2 -1.82 -16.22 1.41
CA LYS A 2 -0.66 -15.31 1.40
C LYS A 2 -1.10 -13.91 1.80
N ILE A 3 -0.23 -13.20 2.51
CA ILE A 3 -0.42 -11.81 2.91
C ILE A 3 0.76 -11.02 2.33
N GLY A 4 0.46 -9.92 1.65
CA GLY A 4 1.47 -8.99 1.16
C GLY A 4 1.88 -8.04 2.28
N LEU A 5 3.17 -7.73 2.38
CA LEU A 5 3.70 -6.73 3.32
C LEU A 5 4.57 -5.74 2.55
N MET A 6 4.32 -4.45 2.78
CA MET A 6 5.13 -3.36 2.25
C MET A 6 5.16 -2.18 3.25
N ALA A 7 6.02 -1.21 3.00
CA ALA A 7 6.20 -0.02 3.81
C ALA A 7 6.86 1.07 2.96
N ASP A 8 6.93 2.30 3.49
CA ASP A 8 7.78 3.36 2.94
C ASP A 8 7.54 3.61 1.44
N THR A 9 6.27 3.70 1.03
CA THR A 9 5.93 3.93 -0.38
C THR A 9 6.28 5.34 -0.85
N HIS A 10 6.30 6.32 0.06
CA HIS A 10 6.81 7.67 -0.19
C HIS A 10 6.31 8.30 -1.49
N ASP A 11 4.98 8.29 -1.70
CA ASP A 11 4.32 8.81 -2.92
C ASP A 11 4.78 8.18 -4.25
N ASN A 12 5.55 7.09 -4.22
CA ASN A 12 6.11 6.48 -5.42
C ASN A 12 5.08 5.59 -6.13
N LEU A 13 4.17 6.24 -6.86
CA LEU A 13 3.07 5.59 -7.57
C LEU A 13 3.53 4.46 -8.49
N ARG A 14 4.68 4.64 -9.15
CA ARG A 14 5.23 3.63 -10.07
C ARG A 14 5.66 2.36 -9.34
N MET A 15 6.18 2.49 -8.13
CA MET A 15 6.55 1.34 -7.30
C MET A 15 5.34 0.73 -6.60
N ILE A 16 4.33 1.53 -6.24
CA ILE A 16 3.02 1.05 -5.77
C ILE A 16 2.40 0.14 -6.84
N GLU A 17 2.27 0.60 -8.09
CA GLU A 17 1.72 -0.20 -9.20
C GLU A 17 2.46 -1.54 -9.36
N ARG A 18 3.80 -1.50 -9.32
CA ARG A 18 4.62 -2.71 -9.43
C ARG A 18 4.41 -3.66 -8.26
N ALA A 19 4.27 -3.15 -7.04
CA ALA A 19 4.00 -3.96 -5.86
C ALA A 19 2.62 -4.65 -5.95
N VAL A 20 1.60 -3.91 -6.41
CA VAL A 20 0.26 -4.45 -6.67
C VAL A 20 0.32 -5.62 -7.66
N SER A 21 0.99 -5.45 -8.81
CA SER A 21 1.11 -6.54 -9.79
C SER A 21 1.81 -7.79 -9.22
N VAL A 22 2.78 -7.62 -8.33
CA VAL A 22 3.44 -8.74 -7.64
C VAL A 22 2.45 -9.43 -6.69
N PHE A 23 1.70 -8.68 -5.89
CA PHE A 23 0.72 -9.25 -4.96
C PHE A 23 -0.41 -10.01 -5.68
N GLU A 24 -0.90 -9.46 -6.79
CA GLU A 24 -1.89 -10.12 -7.65
C GLU A 24 -1.34 -11.41 -8.26
N GLY A 25 -0.14 -11.36 -8.85
CA GLY A 25 0.51 -12.53 -9.44
C GLY A 25 0.79 -13.65 -8.42
N GLU A 26 1.07 -13.28 -7.18
CA GLU A 26 1.28 -14.24 -6.08
C GLU A 26 -0.02 -14.78 -5.48
N GLY A 27 -1.19 -14.20 -5.80
CA GLY A 27 -2.48 -14.60 -5.23
C GLY A 27 -2.60 -14.24 -3.74
N VAL A 28 -2.14 -13.03 -3.38
CA VAL A 28 -2.29 -12.48 -2.03
C VAL A 28 -3.76 -12.18 -1.71
N GLY A 29 -4.20 -12.52 -0.50
CA GLY A 29 -5.59 -12.29 -0.05
C GLY A 29 -5.81 -11.02 0.77
N ALA A 30 -4.72 -10.37 1.23
CA ALA A 30 -4.74 -9.10 1.94
C ALA A 30 -3.34 -8.46 1.94
N VAL A 31 -3.26 -7.14 2.00
CA VAL A 31 -2.00 -6.38 2.05
C VAL A 31 -1.89 -5.59 3.35
N LEU A 32 -0.71 -5.63 3.97
CA LEU A 32 -0.33 -4.82 5.11
C LEU A 32 0.66 -3.74 4.67
N HIS A 33 0.42 -2.50 5.07
CA HIS A 33 1.33 -1.37 4.87
C HIS A 33 1.83 -0.82 6.21
N ALA A 34 3.14 -0.87 6.47
CA ALA A 34 3.73 -0.53 7.78
C ALA A 34 3.89 0.98 8.04
N GLY A 35 3.40 1.82 7.13
CA GLY A 35 3.38 3.28 7.26
C GLY A 35 4.28 3.98 6.26
N ASP A 36 4.29 5.32 6.33
CA ASP A 36 4.97 6.20 5.39
C ASP A 36 4.42 6.04 3.96
N PHE A 37 3.10 6.22 3.85
CA PHE A 37 2.40 6.42 2.57
C PHE A 37 2.80 7.77 1.94
N ILE A 38 2.90 8.78 2.82
CA ILE A 38 3.19 10.21 2.64
C ILE A 38 1.97 11.09 2.36
N ALA A 39 1.40 11.11 1.16
CA ALA A 39 0.23 11.94 0.89
C ALA A 39 -1.05 11.09 0.72
N PRO A 40 -2.24 11.64 1.01
CA PRO A 40 -3.50 10.89 0.88
C PRO A 40 -3.75 10.31 -0.52
N PHE A 41 -3.21 10.94 -1.58
CA PHE A 41 -3.37 10.44 -2.94
C PHE A 41 -2.66 9.09 -3.15
N ALA A 42 -1.52 8.85 -2.50
CA ALA A 42 -0.77 7.60 -2.64
C ALA A 42 -1.51 6.44 -1.95
N LEU A 43 -2.05 6.68 -0.75
CA LEU A 43 -2.93 5.73 -0.08
C LEU A 43 -4.17 5.42 -0.93
N ARG A 44 -4.78 6.44 -1.54
CA ARG A 44 -5.93 6.28 -2.43
C ARG A 44 -5.58 5.45 -3.66
N ALA A 45 -4.46 5.75 -4.31
CA ALA A 45 -3.99 5.00 -5.47
C ALA A 45 -3.72 3.52 -5.13
N LEU A 46 -3.05 3.24 -4.00
CA LEU A 46 -2.81 1.88 -3.52
C LEU A 46 -4.13 1.15 -3.25
N LYS A 47 -5.08 1.80 -2.57
CA LYS A 47 -6.39 1.21 -2.25
C LYS A 47 -7.24 0.94 -3.49
N GLU A 48 -7.22 1.85 -4.47
CA GLU A 48 -7.97 1.68 -5.73
C GLU A 48 -7.34 0.62 -6.65
N ALA A 49 -6.01 0.46 -6.62
CA ALA A 49 -5.31 -0.54 -7.41
C ALA A 49 -5.41 -1.96 -6.83
N LEU A 50 -5.55 -2.11 -5.51
CA LEU A 50 -5.69 -3.42 -4.87
C LEU A 50 -7.11 -3.98 -5.02
N GLY A 51 -7.21 -5.21 -5.54
CA GLY A 51 -8.46 -6.00 -5.53
C GLY A 51 -8.75 -6.73 -4.21
N VAL A 52 -7.99 -6.44 -3.15
CA VAL A 52 -8.04 -7.12 -1.84
C VAL A 52 -7.96 -6.11 -0.70
N ASP A 53 -8.26 -6.56 0.52
CA ASP A 53 -8.23 -5.70 1.70
C ASP A 53 -6.82 -5.15 1.97
N LEU A 54 -6.77 -3.84 2.24
CA LEU A 54 -5.57 -3.11 2.64
C LEU A 54 -5.69 -2.71 4.11
N TYR A 55 -4.72 -3.13 4.93
CA TYR A 55 -4.58 -2.70 6.32
C TYR A 55 -3.31 -1.87 6.46
N GLY A 56 -3.41 -0.72 7.11
CA GLY A 56 -2.29 0.21 7.25
C GLY A 56 -2.17 0.78 8.66
N VAL A 57 -0.96 1.15 9.02
CA VAL A 57 -0.67 2.02 10.17
C VAL A 57 -0.02 3.30 9.68
N PHE A 58 -0.14 4.38 10.45
CA PHE A 58 0.57 5.63 10.13
C PHE A 58 2.04 5.54 10.54
N GLY A 59 2.92 5.91 9.61
CA GLY A 59 4.33 6.13 9.86
C GLY A 59 4.61 7.53 10.41
N ASN A 60 5.87 7.80 10.72
CA ASN A 60 6.28 9.09 11.29
C ASN A 60 6.30 10.22 10.25
N ASN A 61 6.34 9.90 8.94
CA ASN A 61 6.31 10.89 7.86
C ASN A 61 4.90 11.13 7.31
N ASP A 62 3.89 10.34 7.72
CA ASP A 62 2.49 10.57 7.36
C ASP A 62 1.94 11.81 8.10
N GLY A 63 1.99 12.94 7.39
CA GLY A 63 1.59 14.25 7.91
C GLY A 63 0.08 14.46 7.95
N GLU A 64 -0.65 13.88 7.00
CA GLU A 64 -2.11 13.91 6.93
C GLU A 64 -2.68 12.57 7.40
N ARG A 65 -3.41 12.61 8.53
CA ARG A 65 -3.95 11.41 9.21
C ARG A 65 -5.49 11.36 9.20
N THR A 66 -6.10 12.20 8.38
CA THR A 66 -7.55 12.41 8.27
C THR A 66 -8.18 11.56 7.19
#